data_AF-A0A158HE03-F1
#
_entry.id   AF-A0A158HE03-F1
#
_cell.length_a   1.000
_cell.length_b   1.000
_cell.length_c   1.000
_cell.angle_alpha   90.00
_cell.angle_beta   90.00
_cell.angle_gamma   90.00
#
_symmetry.space_group_name_H-M   'P 1'
#
loop_
_entity.id
_entity.type
_entity.pdbx_description
1 polymer ?
#
loop_
_entity_poly.entity_id
_entity_poly.type
_entity_poly.pdbx_seq_one_letter_code
_entity_poly.pdbx_strand_id
1 'polypeptide(L)'
;MTLWNTGFAAAYSPGEEGVLTLPSRPDTNDRFGRDPGPYSTRNSSKGSLITESHIIFRALASGKSVSEVRDACLAGKLLRQAARETRRRIWESLHWRFFAWNPPSWVLADLASAARNDVTSPSFVGLVYVHYARRDRLTLDFVADRLWPSWKSGGREVRRADVTDYLANSGNGQPAKWRESTRIKLAGNVLSALRDFGVLTGVQRKTLQRPVVAPEVVLHLCRLLDLEGLRGRAFLEARDWRLFLCDIQDTSQALAQLAQRGDIRFERSGRTVIIEVPKDPAGGNL
;
A
#
# COMPACT_ATOMS: atom_id res chain seq x y z
N MET A 1 -45.92 -33.44 -53.10
CA MET A 1 -46.38 -34.62 -52.35
C MET A 1 -45.47 -34.75 -51.13
N THR A 2 -45.76 -34.08 -49.99
CA THR A 2 -46.50 -34.59 -48.80
C THR A 2 -45.96 -35.93 -48.27
N LEU A 3 -45.65 -36.21 -47.00
CA LEU A 3 -45.70 -35.64 -45.62
C LEU A 3 -44.68 -36.48 -44.79
N TRP A 4 -44.16 -36.17 -43.60
CA TRP A 4 -44.70 -35.84 -42.26
C TRP A 4 -43.49 -35.29 -41.45
N ASN A 5 -43.48 -34.17 -40.71
CA ASN A 5 -44.28 -33.64 -39.60
C ASN A 5 -44.18 -34.39 -38.26
N THR A 6 -43.30 -33.88 -37.38
CA THR A 6 -43.45 -33.73 -35.91
C THR A 6 -42.53 -32.54 -35.55
N GLY A 7 -42.95 -31.40 -35.02
CA GLY A 7 -44.08 -31.08 -34.17
C GLY A 7 -43.52 -30.75 -32.79
N PHE A 8 -43.29 -29.45 -32.50
CA PHE A 8 -43.61 -28.82 -31.21
C PHE A 8 -43.35 -27.31 -31.29
N ALA A 9 -44.44 -26.54 -31.33
CA ALA A 9 -44.45 -25.10 -31.18
C ALA A 9 -44.84 -24.73 -29.75
N ALA A 10 -44.11 -23.74 -29.22
CA ALA A 10 -44.45 -22.72 -28.23
C ALA A 10 -45.36 -23.07 -27.02
N ALA A 11 -44.79 -22.88 -25.82
CA ALA A 11 -45.50 -22.27 -24.71
C ALA A 11 -44.79 -20.96 -24.36
N TYR A 12 -45.36 -19.84 -24.82
CA TYR A 12 -45.00 -18.49 -24.41
C TYR A 12 -45.90 -18.14 -23.22
N SER A 13 -45.34 -18.15 -22.01
CA SER A 13 -46.01 -17.58 -20.82
C SER A 13 -45.47 -16.17 -20.60
N PRO A 14 -46.34 -15.14 -20.62
CA PRO A 14 -45.96 -13.76 -20.37
C PRO A 14 -46.00 -13.48 -18.86
N GLY A 15 -44.96 -12.83 -18.33
CA GLY A 15 -44.97 -12.28 -16.99
C GLY A 15 -43.93 -12.89 -16.06
N GLU A 16 -42.69 -12.45 -16.22
CA GLU A 16 -41.79 -12.19 -15.10
C GLU A 16 -40.78 -11.18 -15.64
N GLU A 17 -40.97 -9.90 -15.30
CA GLU A 17 -39.94 -8.89 -15.46
C GLU A 17 -38.72 -9.36 -14.68
N GLY A 18 -37.81 -10.04 -15.37
CA GLY A 18 -36.47 -10.31 -14.90
C GLY A 18 -35.76 -8.99 -14.74
N VAL A 19 -36.00 -8.33 -13.60
CA VAL A 19 -35.13 -7.29 -13.07
C VAL A 19 -33.74 -7.90 -13.14
N LEU A 20 -32.94 -7.38 -14.07
CA LEU A 20 -31.50 -7.59 -14.10
C LEU A 20 -31.01 -7.08 -12.76
N THR A 21 -30.94 -7.96 -11.76
CA THR A 21 -30.27 -7.73 -10.51
C THR A 21 -28.81 -7.62 -10.89
N LEU A 22 -28.41 -6.38 -11.21
CA LEU A 22 -27.02 -5.97 -11.18
C LEU A 22 -26.43 -6.55 -9.90
N PRO A 23 -25.29 -7.25 -9.95
CA PRO A 23 -24.67 -7.76 -8.75
C PRO A 23 -24.57 -6.60 -7.78
N SER A 24 -25.17 -6.80 -6.60
CA SER A 24 -25.17 -5.86 -5.50
C SER A 24 -23.77 -5.25 -5.41
N ARG A 25 -23.68 -3.91 -5.51
CA ARG A 25 -22.44 -3.16 -5.32
C ARG A 25 -21.67 -3.83 -4.19
N PRO A 26 -20.42 -4.30 -4.38
CA PRO A 26 -19.62 -4.68 -3.22
C PRO A 26 -19.58 -3.43 -2.34
N ASP A 27 -20.00 -3.57 -1.09
CA ASP A 27 -20.03 -2.49 -0.09
C ASP A 27 -18.79 -1.63 -0.29
N THR A 28 -19.02 -0.38 -0.70
CA THR A 28 -18.00 0.66 -0.86
C THR A 28 -17.52 1.08 0.51
N ASN A 29 -16.86 0.16 1.21
CA ASN A 29 -15.92 0.50 2.25
C ASN A 29 -14.65 0.91 1.51
N ASP A 30 -14.66 2.16 1.03
CA ASP A 30 -13.63 2.76 0.19
C ASP A 30 -12.33 2.80 1.01
N ARG A 31 -11.55 1.71 0.92
CA ARG A 31 -10.41 1.51 1.82
C ARG A 31 -9.32 2.48 1.41
N PHE A 32 -9.29 3.66 2.04
CA PHE A 32 -8.39 4.81 1.85
C PHE A 32 -6.94 4.43 1.50
N GLY A 33 -6.69 4.05 0.24
CA GLY A 33 -5.37 3.59 -0.23
C GLY A 33 -4.97 2.16 0.16
N ARG A 34 -5.91 1.27 0.54
CA ARG A 34 -5.62 -0.18 0.67
C ARG A 34 -5.91 -0.90 -0.64
N ASP A 35 -5.18 -1.99 -0.92
CA ASP A 35 -5.55 -2.92 -1.99
C ASP A 35 -6.73 -3.79 -1.52
N PRO A 36 -7.94 -3.66 -2.10
CA PRO A 36 -9.09 -4.47 -1.71
C PRO A 36 -9.01 -5.89 -2.28
N GLY A 37 -8.09 -6.12 -3.22
CA GLY A 37 -8.01 -7.33 -3.99
C GLY A 37 -7.43 -8.54 -3.24
N PRO A 38 -7.42 -9.68 -3.93
CA PRO A 38 -6.58 -10.83 -3.56
C PRO A 38 -5.09 -10.46 -3.67
N TYR A 39 -4.21 -11.35 -3.22
CA TYR A 39 -2.77 -11.18 -3.48
C TYR A 39 -2.51 -11.03 -4.98
N SER A 40 -1.58 -10.15 -5.33
CA SER A 40 -1.26 -9.81 -6.72
C SER A 40 0.20 -10.11 -7.04
N THR A 41 0.50 -10.27 -8.32
CA THR A 41 1.87 -10.39 -8.83
C THR A 41 2.44 -9.04 -9.30
N ARG A 42 1.78 -7.91 -8.95
CA ARG A 42 2.14 -6.58 -9.47
C ARG A 42 3.60 -6.21 -9.17
N ASN A 43 4.08 -6.55 -7.97
CA ASN A 43 5.47 -6.31 -7.54
C ASN A 43 6.47 -7.39 -8.02
N SER A 44 6.07 -8.32 -8.89
CA SER A 44 6.98 -9.30 -9.50
C SER A 44 7.92 -8.71 -10.56
N SER A 45 7.67 -7.49 -11.03
CA SER A 45 8.48 -6.83 -12.06
C SER A 45 9.11 -5.50 -11.63
N LYS A 46 8.54 -4.87 -10.59
CA LYS A 46 8.99 -3.60 -10.05
C LYS A 46 9.04 -3.69 -8.53
N GLY A 47 10.16 -3.29 -7.94
CA GLY A 47 10.39 -3.31 -6.51
C GLY A 47 9.96 -2.00 -5.85
N SER A 48 10.82 -1.49 -4.97
CA SER A 48 10.58 -0.30 -4.16
C SER A 48 10.35 0.97 -4.99
N LEU A 49 11.08 1.16 -6.10
CA LEU A 49 11.01 2.36 -6.96
C LEU A 49 11.11 3.69 -6.18
N ILE A 50 11.93 3.73 -5.13
CA ILE A 50 12.10 4.93 -4.28
C ILE A 50 12.63 6.09 -5.12
N THR A 51 13.67 5.86 -5.93
CA THR A 51 14.28 6.88 -6.80
C THR A 51 13.29 7.45 -7.81
N GLU A 52 12.53 6.58 -8.51
CA GLU A 52 11.52 7.05 -9.45
C GLU A 52 10.36 7.78 -8.78
N SER A 53 9.95 7.32 -7.59
CA SER A 53 8.96 8.02 -6.77
C SER A 53 9.48 9.42 -6.41
N HIS A 54 10.74 9.53 -5.98
CA HIS A 54 11.37 10.80 -5.61
C HIS A 54 11.38 11.78 -6.77
N ILE A 55 11.79 11.34 -7.96
CA ILE A 55 11.79 12.15 -9.18
C ILE A 55 10.39 12.71 -9.50
N ILE A 56 9.36 11.87 -9.39
CA ILE A 56 7.96 12.28 -9.65
C ILE A 56 7.48 13.28 -8.60
N PHE A 57 7.72 13.03 -7.32
CA PHE A 57 7.28 13.93 -6.24
C PHE A 57 8.08 15.23 -6.18
N ARG A 58 9.36 15.24 -6.60
CA ARG A 58 10.12 16.48 -6.85
C ARG A 58 9.48 17.34 -7.93
N ALA A 59 9.00 16.72 -9.01
CA ALA A 59 8.35 17.43 -10.11
C ALA A 59 6.98 17.98 -9.70
N LEU A 60 6.21 17.24 -8.89
CA LEU A 60 4.98 17.75 -8.27
C LEU A 60 5.28 18.90 -7.31
N ALA A 61 6.32 18.77 -6.47
CA ALA A 61 6.74 19.83 -5.54
C ALA A 61 7.19 21.13 -6.25
N SER A 62 7.55 21.05 -7.54
CA SER A 62 7.84 22.22 -8.38
C SER A 62 6.61 22.80 -9.09
N GLY A 63 5.40 22.37 -8.74
CA GLY A 63 4.13 22.89 -9.26
C GLY A 63 3.65 22.25 -10.57
N LYS A 64 4.21 21.09 -10.97
CA LYS A 64 3.69 20.37 -12.14
C LYS A 64 2.46 19.56 -11.76
N SER A 65 1.48 19.49 -12.66
CA SER A 65 0.34 18.60 -12.53
C SER A 65 0.73 17.12 -12.70
N VAL A 66 -0.11 16.21 -12.20
CA VAL A 66 0.06 14.75 -12.39
C VAL A 66 0.13 14.38 -13.88
N SER A 67 -0.65 15.05 -14.74
CA SER A 67 -0.63 14.79 -16.19
C SER A 67 0.70 15.21 -16.82
N GLU A 68 1.22 16.38 -16.49
CA GLU A 68 2.51 16.84 -17.01
C GLU A 68 3.66 15.94 -16.54
N VAL A 69 3.61 15.47 -15.30
CA VAL A 69 4.59 14.53 -14.75
C VAL A 69 4.51 13.18 -15.48
N ARG A 70 3.30 12.67 -15.74
CA ARG A 70 3.10 11.47 -16.56
C ARG A 70 3.73 11.63 -17.94
N ASP A 71 3.43 12.70 -18.64
CA ASP A 71 3.90 12.92 -20.00
C ASP A 71 5.42 13.08 -20.03
N ALA A 72 6.00 13.79 -19.05
CA ALA A 72 7.45 13.91 -18.90
C ALA A 72 8.13 12.56 -18.58
N CYS A 73 7.49 11.69 -17.79
CA CYS A 73 7.96 10.33 -17.57
C CYS A 73 7.97 9.52 -18.87
N LEU A 74 6.87 9.52 -19.63
CA LEU A 74 6.75 8.75 -20.87
C LEU A 74 7.66 9.27 -21.99
N ALA A 75 7.89 10.58 -22.04
CA ALA A 75 8.82 11.24 -22.95
C ALA A 75 10.30 11.01 -22.60
N GLY A 76 10.60 10.46 -21.43
CA GLY A 76 11.99 10.23 -20.99
C GLY A 76 12.68 11.48 -20.42
N LYS A 77 11.92 12.53 -20.10
CA LYS A 77 12.44 13.76 -19.49
C LYS A 77 12.70 13.60 -17.99
N LEU A 78 11.90 12.76 -17.31
CA LEU A 78 12.04 12.45 -15.88
C LEU A 78 12.65 11.05 -15.65
N LEU A 79 12.07 10.04 -16.28
CA LEU A 79 12.53 8.65 -16.16
C LEU A 79 13.59 8.36 -17.23
N ARG A 80 14.81 8.02 -16.79
CA ARG A 80 16.00 7.91 -17.67
C ARG A 80 16.08 6.59 -18.45
N GLN A 81 15.19 5.63 -18.20
CA GLN A 81 15.20 4.33 -18.87
C GLN A 81 14.97 4.52 -20.38
N ALA A 82 15.85 3.96 -21.22
CA ALA A 82 15.84 4.18 -22.67
C ALA A 82 14.53 3.74 -23.35
N ALA A 83 14.02 2.56 -23.00
CA ALA A 83 12.80 2.02 -23.60
C ALA A 83 11.54 2.70 -23.04
N ARG A 84 10.71 3.28 -23.92
CA ARG A 84 9.40 3.86 -23.56
C ARG A 84 8.53 2.87 -22.78
N GLU A 85 8.58 1.59 -23.16
CA GLU A 85 7.82 0.55 -22.48
C GLU A 85 8.20 0.38 -21.01
N THR A 86 9.50 0.49 -20.70
CA THR A 86 9.98 0.40 -19.33
C THR A 86 9.48 1.59 -18.50
N ARG A 87 9.52 2.80 -19.08
CA ARG A 87 8.99 4.01 -18.44
C ARG A 87 7.50 3.93 -18.20
N ARG A 88 6.73 3.41 -19.17
CA ARG A 88 5.29 3.14 -19.04
C ARG A 88 5.00 2.21 -17.86
N ARG A 89 5.67 1.06 -17.76
CA ARG A 89 5.47 0.10 -16.66
C ARG A 89 5.85 0.68 -15.29
N ILE A 90 6.90 1.49 -15.22
CA ILE A 90 7.26 2.21 -13.99
C ILE A 90 6.13 3.17 -13.62
N TRP A 91 5.68 3.99 -14.56
CA TRP A 91 4.58 4.93 -14.34
C TRP A 91 3.32 4.21 -13.87
N GLU A 92 2.90 3.11 -14.51
CA GLU A 92 1.72 2.34 -14.11
C GLU A 92 1.83 1.80 -12.68
N SER A 93 3.02 1.34 -12.27
CA SER A 93 3.27 0.88 -10.90
C SER A 93 3.13 2.01 -9.87
N LEU A 94 3.70 3.18 -10.17
CA LEU A 94 3.63 4.35 -9.29
C LEU A 94 2.24 4.99 -9.31
N HIS A 95 1.56 4.98 -10.46
CA HIS A 95 0.17 5.38 -10.63
C HIS A 95 -0.74 4.56 -9.72
N TRP A 96 -0.62 3.23 -9.77
CA TRP A 96 -1.37 2.34 -8.88
C TRP A 96 -1.14 2.64 -7.40
N ARG A 97 0.12 2.91 -7.04
CA ARG A 97 0.55 3.11 -5.66
C ARG A 97 0.07 4.44 -5.08
N PHE A 98 0.15 5.52 -5.84
CA PHE A 98 -0.04 6.85 -5.29
C PHE A 98 -1.30 7.56 -5.78
N PHE A 99 -1.80 7.25 -6.98
CA PHE A 99 -2.81 8.08 -7.65
C PHE A 99 -4.12 7.34 -7.92
N ALA A 100 -4.07 6.03 -8.22
CA ALA A 100 -5.23 5.27 -8.69
C ALA A 100 -6.37 5.12 -7.68
N TRP A 101 -6.11 5.37 -6.39
CA TRP A 101 -7.13 5.35 -5.34
C TRP A 101 -7.73 6.73 -5.03
N ASN A 102 -7.39 7.75 -5.84
CA ASN A 102 -7.83 9.13 -5.68
C ASN A 102 -7.57 9.66 -4.27
N PRO A 103 -6.29 9.77 -3.86
CA PRO A 103 -5.95 10.19 -2.52
C PRO A 103 -6.45 11.61 -2.20
N PRO A 104 -6.76 11.92 -0.93
CA PRO A 104 -6.87 13.29 -0.45
C PRO A 104 -5.62 14.11 -0.81
N SER A 105 -5.79 15.41 -1.05
CA SER A 105 -4.70 16.27 -1.51
C SER A 105 -3.50 16.29 -0.57
N TRP A 106 -3.74 16.26 0.74
CA TRP A 106 -2.68 16.24 1.76
C TRP A 106 -1.75 15.03 1.62
N VAL A 107 -2.21 13.90 1.09
CA VAL A 107 -1.36 12.71 0.92
C VAL A 107 -0.25 13.00 -0.09
N LEU A 108 -0.60 13.59 -1.23
CA LEU A 108 0.35 13.95 -2.26
C LEU A 108 1.20 15.15 -1.80
N ALA A 109 0.64 16.06 -0.99
CA ALA A 109 1.35 17.20 -0.44
C ALA A 109 2.44 16.76 0.53
N ASP A 110 2.17 15.80 1.42
CA ASP A 110 3.15 15.22 2.33
C ASP A 110 4.30 14.54 1.56
N LEU A 111 3.97 13.74 0.54
CA LEU A 111 4.97 13.09 -0.31
C LEU A 111 5.83 14.10 -1.10
N ALA A 112 5.20 15.13 -1.67
CA ALA A 112 5.89 16.22 -2.38
C ALA A 112 6.77 17.04 -1.42
N SER A 113 6.29 17.32 -0.22
CA SER A 113 7.04 18.03 0.82
C SER A 113 8.25 17.21 1.27
N ALA A 114 8.07 15.93 1.57
CA ALA A 114 9.16 15.03 1.95
C ALA A 114 10.19 14.85 0.82
N ALA A 115 9.74 14.83 -0.44
CA ALA A 115 10.63 14.75 -1.60
C ALA A 115 11.52 15.99 -1.77
N ARG A 116 11.25 17.13 -1.09
CA ARG A 116 12.18 18.27 -1.10
C ARG A 116 13.54 17.91 -0.47
N ASN A 117 13.55 16.93 0.44
CA ASN A 117 14.76 16.37 1.04
C ASN A 117 15.43 15.34 0.11
N ASP A 118 16.54 14.77 0.57
CA ASP A 118 17.25 13.72 -0.15
C ASP A 118 16.37 12.47 -0.36
N VAL A 119 16.64 11.72 -1.45
CA VAL A 119 15.94 10.48 -1.81
C VAL A 119 16.00 9.41 -0.71
N THR A 120 17.04 9.44 0.12
CA THR A 120 17.22 8.52 1.26
C THR A 120 16.65 9.03 2.57
N SER A 121 16.04 10.23 2.59
CA SER A 121 15.51 10.81 3.82
C SER A 121 14.47 9.88 4.47
N PRO A 122 14.54 9.67 5.80
CA PRO A 122 13.61 8.75 6.49
C PRO A 122 12.13 9.15 6.31
N SER A 123 11.83 10.45 6.19
CA SER A 123 10.48 10.93 5.93
C SER A 123 10.00 10.48 4.54
N PHE A 124 10.77 10.71 3.48
CA PHE A 124 10.36 10.31 2.14
C PHE A 124 10.28 8.79 1.98
N VAL A 125 11.32 8.07 2.41
CA VAL A 125 11.38 6.60 2.33
C VAL A 125 10.22 5.96 3.10
N GLY A 126 9.95 6.46 4.31
CA GLY A 126 8.84 5.97 5.14
C GLY A 126 7.47 6.20 4.50
N LEU A 127 7.22 7.38 3.93
CA LEU A 127 5.96 7.65 3.22
C LEU A 127 5.78 6.76 1.99
N VAL A 128 6.83 6.59 1.18
CA VAL A 128 6.78 5.66 0.03
C VAL A 128 6.52 4.23 0.50
N TYR A 129 7.10 3.80 1.61
CA TYR A 129 6.89 2.48 2.19
C TYR A 129 5.44 2.25 2.63
N VAL A 130 4.84 3.22 3.33
CA VAL A 130 3.43 3.14 3.77
C VAL A 130 2.51 2.88 2.57
N HIS A 131 2.66 3.67 1.51
CA HIS A 131 1.83 3.50 0.30
C HIS A 131 2.19 2.24 -0.49
N TYR A 132 3.47 1.83 -0.52
CA TYR A 132 3.88 0.55 -1.11
C TYR A 132 3.16 -0.62 -0.46
N ALA A 133 3.19 -0.70 0.88
CA ALA A 133 2.62 -1.80 1.62
C ALA A 133 1.08 -1.77 1.61
N ARG A 134 0.46 -0.59 1.81
CA ARG A 134 -1.01 -0.49 1.78
C ARG A 134 -1.59 -0.84 0.41
N ARG A 135 -0.85 -0.57 -0.68
CA ARG A 135 -1.25 -0.89 -2.07
C ARG A 135 -0.75 -2.24 -2.58
N ASP A 136 -0.17 -3.06 -1.71
CA ASP A 136 0.20 -4.45 -1.98
C ASP A 136 -0.12 -5.32 -0.76
N ARG A 137 -1.31 -5.93 -0.80
CA ARG A 137 -1.84 -6.74 0.31
C ARG A 137 -0.88 -7.85 0.76
N LEU A 138 -0.17 -8.50 -0.18
CA LEU A 138 0.82 -9.51 0.15
C LEU A 138 1.93 -8.95 1.04
N THR A 139 2.51 -7.80 0.68
CA THR A 139 3.56 -7.17 1.49
C THR A 139 3.04 -6.82 2.88
N LEU A 140 1.89 -6.12 2.96
CA LEU A 140 1.30 -5.75 4.26
C LEU A 140 1.08 -6.99 5.12
N ASP A 141 0.47 -8.03 4.56
CA ASP A 141 0.11 -9.25 5.28
C ASP A 141 1.36 -10.04 5.71
N PHE A 142 2.36 -10.16 4.83
CA PHE A 142 3.64 -10.79 5.16
C PHE A 142 4.38 -10.06 6.28
N VAL A 143 4.45 -8.73 6.24
CA VAL A 143 5.12 -7.96 7.31
C VAL A 143 4.34 -8.09 8.62
N ALA A 144 3.02 -7.87 8.59
CA ALA A 144 2.20 -7.79 9.79
C ALA A 144 1.93 -9.15 10.47
N ASP A 145 1.85 -10.24 9.69
CA ASP A 145 1.44 -11.55 10.20
C ASP A 145 2.57 -12.58 10.23
N ARG A 146 3.67 -12.35 9.51
CA ARG A 146 4.85 -13.24 9.53
C ARG A 146 6.07 -12.59 10.14
N LEU A 147 6.46 -11.40 9.68
CA LEU A 147 7.68 -10.75 10.16
C LEU A 147 7.53 -10.14 11.55
N TRP A 148 6.42 -9.46 11.83
CA TRP A 148 6.19 -8.83 13.13
C TRP A 148 6.10 -9.85 14.28
N PRO A 149 5.38 -10.99 14.18
CA PRO A 149 5.43 -12.01 15.22
C PRO A 149 6.84 -12.60 15.43
N SER A 150 7.58 -12.87 14.34
CA SER A 150 8.98 -13.33 14.42
C SER A 150 9.86 -12.30 15.13
N TRP A 151 9.69 -11.01 14.82
CA TRP A 151 10.40 -9.92 15.49
C TRP A 151 10.13 -9.91 17.00
N LYS A 152 8.86 -10.02 17.40
CA LYS A 152 8.42 -10.06 18.80
C LYS A 152 8.96 -11.27 19.56
N SER A 153 9.14 -12.41 18.90
CA SER A 153 9.75 -13.61 19.50
C SER A 153 11.28 -13.62 19.45
N GLY A 154 11.93 -12.52 19.06
CA GLY A 154 13.39 -12.43 18.96
C GLY A 154 13.98 -13.00 17.67
N GLY A 155 13.14 -13.48 16.75
CA GLY A 155 13.55 -13.91 15.42
C GLY A 155 14.11 -12.73 14.62
N ARG A 156 15.19 -12.99 13.88
CA ARG A 156 15.87 -11.98 13.06
C ARG A 156 16.10 -12.42 11.64
N GLU A 157 16.33 -13.70 11.38
CA GLU A 157 16.61 -14.18 10.02
C GLU A 157 15.34 -14.20 9.15
N VAL A 158 15.47 -13.76 7.89
CA VAL A 158 14.41 -13.84 6.88
C VAL A 158 14.99 -14.41 5.60
N ARG A 159 14.34 -15.45 5.07
CA ARG A 159 14.72 -16.15 3.84
C ARG A 159 13.64 -15.98 2.79
N ARG A 160 14.01 -16.24 1.53
CA ARG A 160 13.03 -16.30 0.42
C ARG A 160 11.97 -17.37 0.67
N ALA A 161 12.38 -18.49 1.27
CA ALA A 161 11.50 -19.60 1.66
C ALA A 161 10.35 -19.11 2.55
N ASP A 162 10.59 -18.18 3.49
CA ASP A 162 9.54 -17.66 4.36
C ASP A 162 8.39 -17.02 3.59
N VAL A 163 8.68 -16.33 2.47
CA VAL A 163 7.64 -15.71 1.63
C VAL A 163 6.91 -16.76 0.81
N THR A 164 7.63 -17.74 0.25
CA THR A 164 7.00 -18.80 -0.56
C THR A 164 6.13 -19.71 0.31
N ASP A 165 6.58 -20.03 1.52
CA ASP A 165 5.83 -20.80 2.50
C ASP A 165 4.61 -20.01 2.98
N TYR A 166 4.76 -18.71 3.22
CA TYR A 166 3.64 -17.84 3.53
C TYR A 166 2.59 -17.81 2.42
N LEU A 167 3.02 -17.71 1.15
CA LEU A 167 2.13 -17.76 0.00
C LEU A 167 1.41 -19.10 -0.12
N ALA A 168 2.12 -20.23 0.06
CA ALA A 168 1.56 -21.57 0.01
C ALA A 168 0.48 -21.79 1.09
N ASN A 169 0.68 -21.22 2.28
CA ASN A 169 -0.22 -21.36 3.42
C ASN A 169 -1.28 -20.27 3.53
N SER A 170 -1.32 -19.31 2.59
CA SER A 170 -2.18 -18.12 2.70
C SER A 170 -3.68 -18.38 2.57
N GLY A 171 -4.12 -19.62 2.28
CA GLY A 171 -5.52 -20.01 2.09
C GLY A 171 -6.23 -19.36 0.88
N ASN A 172 -5.65 -18.29 0.33
CA ASN A 172 -6.08 -17.62 -0.88
C ASN A 172 -5.70 -18.51 -2.06
N GLY A 173 -6.67 -19.13 -2.72
CA GLY A 173 -6.42 -20.03 -3.87
C GLY A 173 -5.77 -19.36 -5.09
N GLN A 174 -5.54 -18.05 -5.08
CA GLN A 174 -4.91 -17.33 -6.19
C GLN A 174 -3.40 -17.55 -6.30
N PRO A 175 -2.60 -17.35 -5.23
CA PRO A 175 -1.19 -17.73 -5.20
C PRO A 175 -0.86 -19.14 -5.73
N ALA A 176 -1.73 -20.12 -5.46
CA ALA A 176 -1.56 -21.50 -5.93
C ALA A 176 -1.59 -21.61 -7.46
N LYS A 177 -2.38 -20.77 -8.14
CA LYS A 177 -2.52 -20.77 -9.62
C LYS A 177 -1.33 -20.14 -10.35
N TRP A 178 -0.45 -19.43 -9.65
CA TRP A 178 0.70 -18.80 -10.28
C TRP A 178 1.76 -19.83 -10.66
N ARG A 179 2.58 -19.50 -11.67
CA ARG A 179 3.78 -20.31 -11.97
C ARG A 179 4.77 -20.19 -10.82
N GLU A 180 5.50 -21.27 -10.53
CA GLU A 180 6.51 -21.28 -9.48
C GLU A 180 7.57 -20.18 -9.67
N SER A 181 8.03 -19.99 -10.91
CA SER A 181 8.95 -18.91 -11.27
C SER A 181 8.42 -17.52 -10.93
N THR A 182 7.09 -17.31 -10.99
CA THR A 182 6.46 -16.04 -10.62
C THR A 182 6.44 -15.85 -9.11
N ARG A 183 6.14 -16.90 -8.34
CA ARG A 183 6.20 -16.86 -6.86
C ARG A 183 7.61 -16.58 -6.37
N ILE A 184 8.61 -17.27 -6.90
CA ILE A 184 10.03 -17.06 -6.55
C ILE A 184 10.48 -15.63 -6.85
N LYS A 185 10.11 -15.11 -8.03
CA LYS A 185 10.46 -13.74 -8.42
C LYS A 185 9.78 -12.70 -7.52
N LEU A 186 8.49 -12.88 -7.24
CA LEU A 186 7.74 -12.03 -6.32
C LEU A 186 8.36 -12.03 -4.91
N ALA A 187 8.68 -13.21 -4.38
CA ALA A 187 9.34 -13.35 -3.08
C ALA A 187 10.69 -12.61 -3.04
N GLY A 188 11.52 -12.76 -4.07
CA GLY A 188 12.77 -12.03 -4.19
C GLY A 188 12.59 -10.51 -4.21
N ASN A 189 11.60 -10.01 -4.95
CA ASN A 189 11.32 -8.58 -5.07
C ASN A 189 10.74 -7.99 -3.79
N VAL A 190 9.82 -8.68 -3.10
CA VAL A 190 9.26 -8.24 -1.81
C VAL A 190 10.39 -8.07 -0.80
N LEU A 191 11.28 -9.08 -0.66
CA LEU A 191 12.40 -8.97 0.29
C LEU A 191 13.42 -7.91 -0.10
N SER A 192 13.61 -7.65 -1.39
CA SER A 192 14.50 -6.57 -1.85
C SER A 192 13.89 -5.21 -1.54
N ALA A 193 12.58 -5.03 -1.78
CA ALA A 193 11.88 -3.81 -1.44
C ALA A 193 11.87 -3.54 0.07
N LEU A 194 11.60 -4.56 0.90
CA LEU A 194 11.66 -4.42 2.37
C LEU A 194 13.05 -4.04 2.88
N ARG A 195 14.12 -4.49 2.19
CA ARG A 195 15.48 -4.02 2.47
C ARG A 195 15.66 -2.55 2.09
N ASP A 196 15.19 -2.15 0.91
CA ASP A 196 15.30 -0.75 0.46
C ASP A 196 14.52 0.21 1.40
N PHE A 197 13.42 -0.25 2.01
CA PHE A 197 12.67 0.49 3.03
C PHE A 197 13.24 0.38 4.44
N GLY A 198 14.35 -0.32 4.64
CA GLY A 198 15.04 -0.43 5.92
C GLY A 198 14.41 -1.41 6.92
N VAL A 199 13.39 -2.19 6.55
CA VAL A 199 12.82 -3.26 7.40
C VAL A 199 13.75 -4.48 7.45
N LEU A 200 14.51 -4.69 6.38
CA LEU A 200 15.53 -5.73 6.30
C LEU A 200 16.91 -5.10 6.04
N THR A 201 17.95 -5.79 6.46
CA THR A 201 19.34 -5.52 6.05
C THR A 201 19.99 -6.80 5.53
N GLY A 202 21.15 -6.66 4.90
CA GLY A 202 21.88 -7.77 4.27
C GLY A 202 21.40 -8.13 2.87
N VAL A 203 22.29 -8.75 2.10
CA VAL A 203 22.05 -9.11 0.68
C VAL A 203 21.69 -10.58 0.56
N GLN A 204 22.62 -11.46 0.95
CA GLN A 204 22.45 -12.92 0.89
C GLN A 204 21.67 -13.45 2.09
N ARG A 205 22.10 -13.09 3.30
CA ARG A 205 21.39 -13.35 4.55
C ARG A 205 20.66 -12.09 4.95
N LYS A 206 19.33 -12.13 4.97
CA LYS A 206 18.52 -10.97 5.36
C LYS A 206 18.17 -11.06 6.83
N THR A 207 18.30 -9.94 7.51
CA THR A 207 17.93 -9.83 8.92
C THR A 207 16.93 -8.69 9.13
N LEU A 208 15.96 -8.93 9.99
CA LEU A 208 15.02 -7.91 10.46
C LEU A 208 15.76 -6.85 11.25
N GLN A 209 15.45 -5.60 10.93
CA GLN A 209 15.83 -4.44 11.72
C GLN A 209 14.64 -3.48 11.75
N ARG A 210 14.65 -2.58 12.74
CA ARG A 210 13.61 -1.56 12.81
C ARG A 210 13.95 -0.43 11.82
N PRO A 211 13.05 -0.09 10.89
CA PRO A 211 13.27 1.07 10.03
C PRO A 211 13.26 2.36 10.86
N VAL A 212 14.03 3.36 10.43
CA VAL A 212 13.96 4.71 11.02
C VAL A 212 12.64 5.35 10.59
N VAL A 213 11.81 5.74 11.55
CA VAL A 213 10.50 6.35 11.29
C VAL A 213 10.54 7.81 11.70
N ALA A 214 10.46 8.70 10.73
CA ALA A 214 10.36 10.14 10.99
C ALA A 214 8.98 10.50 11.57
N PRO A 215 8.86 11.51 12.44
CA PRO A 215 7.58 11.97 12.97
C PRO A 215 6.53 12.29 11.88
N GLU A 216 6.96 12.81 10.74
CA GLU A 216 6.08 13.12 9.59
C GLU A 216 5.40 11.86 9.04
N VAL A 217 6.10 10.72 9.07
CA VAL A 217 5.55 9.42 8.63
C VAL A 217 4.51 8.92 9.63
N VAL A 218 4.78 9.09 10.93
CA VAL A 218 3.83 8.75 12.00
C VAL A 218 2.56 9.59 11.86
N LEU A 219 2.69 10.92 11.70
CA LEU A 219 1.57 11.83 11.52
C LEU A 219 0.75 11.50 10.26
N HIS A 220 1.44 11.21 9.16
CA HIS A 220 0.77 10.79 7.92
C HIS A 220 -0.03 9.51 8.11
N LEU A 221 0.54 8.51 8.79
CA LEU A 221 -0.19 7.28 9.11
C LEU A 221 -1.36 7.55 10.05
N CYS A 222 -1.20 8.43 11.05
CA CYS A 222 -2.30 8.83 11.92
C CYS A 222 -3.48 9.42 11.14
N ARG A 223 -3.21 10.31 10.17
CA ARG A 223 -4.25 10.87 9.29
C ARG A 223 -4.93 9.80 8.44
N LEU A 224 -4.17 8.84 7.89
CA LEU A 224 -4.76 7.72 7.13
C LEU A 224 -5.67 6.84 7.99
N LEU A 225 -5.26 6.54 9.23
CA LEU A 225 -6.06 5.74 10.17
C LEU A 225 -7.29 6.51 10.70
N ASP A 226 -7.15 7.83 10.89
CA ASP A 226 -8.27 8.69 11.27
C ASP A 226 -9.34 8.74 10.17
N LEU A 227 -8.93 8.86 8.90
CA LEU A 227 -9.81 8.76 7.74
C LEU A 227 -10.54 7.42 7.67
N GLU A 228 -9.86 6.33 8.01
CA GLU A 228 -10.48 4.99 8.13
C GLU A 228 -11.45 4.85 9.31
N GLY A 229 -11.63 5.90 10.11
CA GLY A 229 -12.55 5.89 11.25
C GLY A 229 -12.02 5.17 12.49
N LEU A 230 -10.73 4.80 12.53
CA LEU A 230 -10.16 4.15 13.72
C LEU A 230 -10.07 5.14 14.87
N ARG A 231 -10.48 4.72 16.08
CA ARG A 231 -10.45 5.56 17.28
C ARG A 231 -9.97 4.75 18.48
N GLY A 232 -9.54 5.46 19.53
CA GLY A 232 -9.16 4.89 20.82
C GLY A 232 -8.16 3.73 20.69
N ARG A 233 -8.48 2.59 21.33
CA ARG A 233 -7.60 1.42 21.34
C ARG A 233 -7.39 0.79 19.96
N ALA A 234 -8.42 0.76 19.11
CA ALA A 234 -8.31 0.21 17.76
C ALA A 234 -7.28 0.97 16.92
N PHE A 235 -7.13 2.27 17.15
CA PHE A 235 -6.10 3.10 16.52
C PHE A 235 -4.69 2.69 16.95
N LEU A 236 -4.47 2.46 18.26
CA LEU A 236 -3.16 2.04 18.78
C LEU A 236 -2.76 0.62 18.34
N GLU A 237 -3.75 -0.25 18.15
CA GLU A 237 -3.56 -1.64 17.74
C GLU A 237 -3.66 -1.84 16.22
N ALA A 238 -3.77 -0.73 15.47
CA ALA A 238 -3.88 -0.78 14.03
C ALA A 238 -2.72 -1.58 13.41
N ARG A 239 -3.06 -2.44 12.46
CA ARG A 239 -2.11 -3.39 11.86
C ARG A 239 -0.97 -2.69 11.13
N ASP A 240 -1.20 -1.48 10.63
CA ASP A 240 -0.22 -0.66 9.90
C ASP A 240 1.00 -0.31 10.76
N TRP A 241 0.88 -0.18 12.09
CA TRP A 241 2.02 0.05 12.98
C TRP A 241 3.06 -1.07 12.90
N ARG A 242 2.62 -2.29 12.59
CA ARG A 242 3.49 -3.46 12.44
C ARG A 242 4.41 -3.35 11.22
N LEU A 243 4.11 -2.48 10.25
CA LEU A 243 5.01 -2.18 9.13
C LEU A 243 6.36 -1.68 9.60
N PHE A 244 6.38 -0.98 10.73
CA PHE A 244 7.57 -0.43 11.37
C PHE A 244 8.10 -1.27 12.53
N LEU A 245 7.60 -2.51 12.63
CA LEU A 245 7.90 -3.44 13.72
C LEU A 245 7.52 -2.90 15.12
N CYS A 246 6.60 -1.94 15.17
CA CYS A 246 6.12 -1.34 16.42
C CYS A 246 5.08 -2.23 17.10
N ASP A 247 5.12 -2.29 18.42
CA ASP A 247 3.99 -2.72 19.24
C ASP A 247 3.18 -1.54 19.81
N ILE A 248 2.28 -1.80 20.75
CA ILE A 248 1.42 -0.76 21.34
C ILE A 248 2.20 0.27 22.16
N GLN A 249 3.31 -0.13 22.80
CA GLN A 249 4.13 0.76 23.62
C GLN A 249 4.94 1.68 22.70
N ASP A 250 5.55 1.10 21.68
CA ASP A 250 6.21 1.83 20.61
C ASP A 250 5.29 2.87 19.96
N THR A 251 4.06 2.45 19.63
CA THR A 251 3.06 3.31 19.03
C THR A 251 2.66 4.44 19.98
N SER A 252 2.43 4.12 21.26
CA SER A 252 2.10 5.14 22.28
C SER A 252 3.22 6.16 22.45
N GLN A 253 4.48 5.74 22.40
CA GLN A 253 5.63 6.64 22.47
C GLN A 253 5.69 7.56 21.24
N ALA A 254 5.48 7.02 20.04
CA ALA A 254 5.45 7.82 18.81
C ALA A 254 4.32 8.86 18.83
N LEU A 255 3.12 8.49 19.30
CA LEU A 255 2.00 9.43 19.43
C LEU A 255 2.24 10.48 20.52
N ALA A 256 2.88 10.11 21.63
CA ALA A 256 3.26 11.07 22.66
C ALA A 256 4.26 12.10 22.14
N GLN A 257 5.22 11.70 21.30
CA GLN A 257 6.14 12.63 20.64
C GLN A 257 5.41 13.59 19.70
N LEU A 258 4.42 13.12 18.92
CA LEU A 258 3.59 13.99 18.10
C LEU A 258 2.76 14.96 18.94
N ALA A 259 2.20 14.50 20.06
CA ALA A 259 1.43 15.36 20.96
C ALA A 259 2.32 16.44 21.62
N GLN A 260 3.56 16.11 21.99
CA GLN A 260 4.53 17.09 22.49
C GLN A 260 4.87 18.17 21.45
N ARG A 261 4.86 17.83 20.16
CA ARG A 261 5.03 18.79 19.05
C ARG A 261 3.77 19.61 18.76
N GLY A 262 2.63 19.25 19.34
CA GLY A 262 1.33 19.85 19.04
C GLY A 262 0.70 19.37 17.73
N ASP A 263 1.21 18.29 17.13
CA ASP A 263 0.70 17.77 15.84
C ASP A 263 -0.64 17.05 16.00
N ILE A 264 -0.89 16.46 17.17
CA ILE A 264 -2.12 15.74 17.53
C ILE A 264 -2.45 15.96 19.01
N ARG A 265 -3.68 15.67 19.41
CA ARG A 265 -3.99 15.42 20.82
C ARG A 265 -3.90 13.93 21.11
N PHE A 266 -3.13 13.56 22.12
CA PHE A 266 -3.03 12.17 22.57
C PHE A 266 -3.03 12.09 24.10
N GLU A 267 -4.00 11.37 24.66
CA GLU A 267 -4.06 11.07 26.08
C GLU A 267 -4.35 9.58 26.27
N ARG A 268 -3.63 8.95 27.21
CA ARG A 268 -3.82 7.54 27.56
C ARG A 268 -3.82 7.38 29.07
N SER A 269 -4.94 6.90 29.62
CA SER A 269 -5.08 6.57 31.04
C SER A 269 -5.70 5.19 31.17
N GLY A 270 -4.91 4.21 31.63
CA GLY A 270 -5.31 2.81 31.69
C GLY A 270 -5.78 2.27 30.33
N ARG A 271 -7.09 2.02 30.20
CA ARG A 271 -7.75 1.53 28.97
C ARG A 271 -8.34 2.65 28.11
N THR A 272 -8.49 3.86 28.66
CA THR A 272 -9.03 5.02 27.95
C THR A 272 -7.94 5.63 27.08
N VAL A 273 -8.28 5.84 25.81
CA VAL A 273 -7.38 6.41 24.81
C VAL A 273 -8.15 7.49 24.07
N ILE A 274 -7.64 8.72 24.12
CA ILE A 274 -8.14 9.86 23.36
C ILE A 274 -7.09 10.20 22.32
N ILE A 275 -7.49 10.20 21.05
CA ILE A 275 -6.65 10.58 19.91
C ILE A 275 -7.49 11.51 19.05
N GLU A 276 -7.01 12.73 18.86
CA GLU A 276 -7.61 13.70 17.93
C GLU A 276 -6.52 14.11 16.94
N VAL A 277 -6.73 13.75 15.68
CA VAL A 277 -5.88 14.17 14.58
C VAL A 277 -6.51 15.43 13.98
N PRO A 278 -5.77 16.56 13.86
CA PRO A 278 -6.31 17.76 13.26
C PRO A 278 -6.83 17.49 11.84
N LYS A 279 -8.06 17.95 11.56
CA LYS A 279 -8.65 17.88 10.22
C LYS A 279 -7.96 18.91 9.33
N ASP A 280 -7.09 18.42 8.44
CA ASP A 280 -6.32 19.14 7.41
C ASP A 280 -5.61 20.44 7.85
N PRO A 281 -4.28 20.58 7.68
CA PRO A 281 -3.71 21.91 7.62
C PRO A 281 -4.30 22.61 6.38
N ALA A 282 -5.07 23.67 6.60
CA ALA A 282 -5.71 24.44 5.55
C ALA A 282 -4.77 24.70 4.35
N GLY A 283 -5.22 24.37 3.14
CA GLY A 283 -4.88 25.14 1.93
C GLY A 283 -3.56 24.85 1.22
N GLY A 284 -3.01 23.63 1.27
CA GLY A 284 -1.93 23.25 0.35
C GLY A 284 -2.48 22.94 -1.05
N ASN A 285 -2.51 23.92 -1.96
CA ASN A 285 -2.70 23.64 -3.39
C ASN A 285 -1.67 22.59 -3.84
N LEU A 286 -2.16 21.51 -4.46
CA LEU A 286 -1.34 20.60 -5.26
C LEU A 286 -1.15 21.16 -6.66
#